data_AF-F1LGY9-F1
#
_entry.id   AF-F1LGY9-F1
#
_cell.length_a   1.000
_cell.length_b   1.000
_cell.length_c   1.000
_cell.angle_alpha   90.00
_cell.angle_beta   90.00
_cell.angle_gamma   90.00
#
_symmetry.space_group_name_H-M   'P 1'
#
loop_
_entity.id
_entity.type
_entity.pdbx_description
1 polymer ?
#
loop_
_entity_poly.entity_id
_entity_poly.type
_entity_poly.pdbx_seq_one_letter_code
_entity_poly.pdbx_strand_id
1 'polypeptide(L)'
;MVSRGILKYASTLLMRVGNNIIQPISRRITTTSKNLTLLDFEKQTVPKRRSLAQAFLNLKQLDPNLYRAHELMRGRKSMEAVYGGQVIAHSLNAASATVATEFIPHSLHCYFIKSGTVMAPILYQIDRVRNGRSFCTRCVKATQNGDTIFTAQISFHKRERDSIR
;
A
#
# COMPACT_ATOMS: atom_id res chain seq x y z
N MET A 1 -46.41 -32.35 9.22
CA MET A 1 -44.97 -32.58 9.50
C MET A 1 -44.28 -32.75 8.14
N VAL A 2 -43.06 -32.18 7.96
CA VAL A 2 -42.19 -32.16 6.75
C VAL A 2 -42.59 -31.11 5.68
N SER A 3 -42.01 -29.89 5.63
CA SER A 3 -40.66 -29.40 5.21
C SER A 3 -40.36 -29.55 3.71
N ARG A 4 -40.66 -28.53 2.87
CA ARG A 4 -39.80 -27.42 2.35
C ARG A 4 -38.65 -27.83 1.39
N GLY A 5 -38.89 -27.62 0.08
CA GLY A 5 -37.90 -27.21 -0.94
C GLY A 5 -38.40 -25.89 -1.59
N ILE A 6 -37.63 -24.80 -1.60
CA ILE A 6 -36.65 -24.35 -2.61
C ILE A 6 -37.25 -23.41 -3.70
N LEU A 7 -36.59 -22.24 -3.85
CA LEU A 7 -36.48 -21.31 -5.01
C LEU A 7 -37.44 -20.10 -5.23
N LYS A 8 -36.77 -18.93 -5.34
CA LYS A 8 -36.97 -17.76 -6.25
C LYS A 8 -38.08 -16.71 -5.99
N TYR A 9 -37.64 -15.53 -5.57
CA TYR A 9 -38.23 -14.20 -5.84
C TYR A 9 -37.09 -13.34 -6.44
N ALA A 10 -37.25 -12.42 -7.41
CA ALA A 10 -38.38 -11.58 -7.73
C ALA A 10 -38.52 -11.34 -9.25
N SER A 11 -39.72 -11.54 -9.76
CA SER A 11 -40.19 -11.04 -11.05
C SER A 11 -41.12 -9.86 -10.73
N THR A 12 -40.74 -8.64 -11.12
CA THR A 12 -41.61 -7.47 -10.92
C THR A 12 -42.61 -7.43 -12.07
N LEU A 13 -43.86 -7.57 -11.67
CA LEU A 13 -45.08 -7.74 -12.44
C LEU A 13 -45.41 -6.49 -13.28
N LEU A 14 -45.37 -6.65 -14.61
CA LEU A 14 -46.07 -5.78 -15.56
C LEU A 14 -47.57 -6.14 -15.50
N MET A 15 -48.37 -5.33 -14.81
CA MET A 15 -49.83 -5.36 -14.94
C MET A 15 -50.25 -4.48 -16.12
N ARG A 16 -50.80 -5.11 -17.15
CA ARG A 16 -51.34 -4.50 -18.37
C ARG A 16 -52.86 -4.40 -18.24
N VAL A 17 -53.40 -3.19 -18.22
CA VAL A 17 -54.84 -2.92 -18.31
C VAL A 17 -55.09 -1.88 -19.39
N GLY A 18 -55.80 -2.27 -20.45
CA GLY A 18 -56.59 -1.36 -21.31
C GLY A 18 -55.81 -0.49 -22.30
N ASN A 19 -56.41 -0.29 -23.48
CA ASN A 19 -55.78 0.07 -24.75
C ASN A 19 -55.40 1.55 -24.96
N ASN A 20 -54.95 2.29 -23.93
CA ASN A 20 -54.43 3.65 -24.13
C ASN A 20 -53.23 3.93 -23.22
N ILE A 21 -52.11 4.30 -23.85
CA ILE A 21 -50.85 4.68 -23.22
C ILE A 21 -51.05 6.04 -22.53
N ILE A 22 -51.15 6.04 -21.22
CA ILE A 22 -51.18 7.27 -20.41
C ILE A 22 -49.72 7.71 -20.18
N GLN A 23 -49.31 8.78 -20.87
CA GLN A 23 -48.16 9.61 -20.50
C GLN A 23 -48.70 10.90 -19.86
N PRO A 24 -48.25 11.30 -18.66
CA PRO A 24 -48.04 12.74 -18.40
C PRO A 24 -46.89 13.00 -17.39
N ILE A 25 -46.28 14.17 -17.22
CA ILE A 25 -46.27 15.50 -17.85
C ILE A 25 -44.99 16.16 -17.29
N SER A 26 -44.32 16.93 -18.15
CA SER A 26 -43.16 17.79 -17.88
C SER A 26 -43.30 18.70 -16.65
N ARG A 27 -42.25 18.76 -15.81
CA ARG A 27 -41.86 19.99 -15.09
C ARG A 27 -40.35 20.22 -15.19
N ARG A 28 -39.97 21.07 -16.15
CA ARG A 28 -38.76 21.90 -16.07
C ARG A 28 -38.86 22.76 -14.81
N ILE A 29 -37.87 22.66 -13.92
CA ILE A 29 -37.56 23.72 -12.97
C ILE A 29 -36.12 24.12 -13.24
N THR A 30 -35.98 25.24 -13.94
CA THR A 30 -34.74 25.98 -14.10
C THR A 30 -34.51 26.73 -12.79
N THR A 31 -33.56 26.28 -11.97
CA THR A 31 -33.04 27.11 -10.87
C THR A 31 -31.53 27.06 -10.88
N THR A 32 -30.95 28.15 -11.34
CA THR A 32 -29.55 28.51 -11.19
C THR A 32 -29.14 28.47 -9.73
N SER A 33 -28.24 27.57 -9.36
CA SER A 33 -27.29 27.78 -8.26
C SER A 33 -26.06 26.91 -8.47
N LYS A 34 -24.90 27.56 -8.36
CA LYS A 34 -23.56 27.01 -8.56
C LYS A 34 -23.25 25.97 -7.47
N ASN A 35 -22.50 24.95 -7.87
CA ASN A 35 -21.69 24.06 -7.03
C ASN A 35 -22.43 23.03 -6.17
N LEU A 36 -22.71 21.87 -6.74
CA LEU A 36 -22.61 20.58 -6.04
C LEU A 36 -22.32 19.51 -7.10
N THR A 37 -21.05 19.25 -7.33
CA THR A 37 -20.61 18.06 -8.05
C THR A 37 -20.94 16.88 -7.16
N LEU A 38 -22.03 16.16 -7.47
CA LEU A 38 -22.23 14.80 -6.96
C LEU A 38 -20.99 14.01 -7.40
N LEU A 39 -20.16 13.63 -6.44
CA LEU A 39 -19.07 12.70 -6.68
C LEU A 39 -19.72 11.36 -7.05
N ASP A 40 -19.74 11.07 -8.35
CA ASP A 40 -20.02 9.75 -8.89
C ASP A 40 -18.99 8.77 -8.31
N PHE A 41 -19.34 8.14 -7.19
CA PHE A 41 -18.51 7.13 -6.52
C PHE A 41 -18.33 5.85 -7.35
N GLU A 42 -19.04 5.70 -8.48
CA GLU A 42 -18.91 4.56 -9.39
C GLU A 42 -17.76 4.65 -10.41
N LYS A 43 -17.02 5.77 -10.47
CA LYS A 43 -15.82 5.89 -11.33
C LYS A 43 -14.50 5.60 -10.62
N GLN A 44 -14.51 4.92 -9.48
CA GLN A 44 -13.29 4.29 -8.96
C GLN A 44 -13.08 2.92 -9.61
N THR A 45 -12.56 2.94 -10.83
CA THR A 45 -11.91 1.76 -11.42
C THR A 45 -10.74 1.38 -10.53
N VAL A 46 -10.91 0.35 -9.69
CA VAL A 46 -9.83 -0.21 -8.87
C VAL A 46 -8.67 -0.59 -9.82
N PRO A 47 -7.48 0.02 -9.72
CA PRO A 47 -6.52 -0.06 -10.81
C PRO A 47 -5.86 -1.43 -10.88
N LYS A 48 -5.84 -1.98 -12.12
CA LYS A 48 -4.74 -2.69 -12.78
C LYS A 48 -3.78 -3.40 -11.81
N ARG A 49 -3.84 -4.74 -11.77
CA ARG A 49 -2.96 -5.66 -11.02
C ARG A 49 -1.51 -5.13 -11.03
N ARG A 50 -1.11 -4.40 -9.98
CA ARG A 50 0.22 -3.78 -9.90
C ARG A 50 1.26 -4.90 -9.84
N SER A 51 2.44 -4.66 -10.41
CA SER A 51 3.52 -5.64 -10.27
C SER A 51 3.94 -5.73 -8.80
N LEU A 52 4.35 -6.92 -8.34
CA LEU A 52 4.86 -7.09 -6.98
C LEU A 52 6.01 -6.11 -6.71
N ALA A 53 6.90 -5.93 -7.69
CA ALA A 53 7.99 -4.96 -7.61
C ALA A 53 7.51 -3.54 -7.26
N GLN A 54 6.42 -3.06 -7.88
CA GLN A 54 5.86 -1.75 -7.53
C GLN A 54 5.33 -1.71 -6.09
N ALA A 55 4.74 -2.78 -5.57
CA ALA A 55 4.25 -2.82 -4.19
C ALA A 55 5.37 -2.77 -3.13
N PHE A 56 6.57 -3.27 -3.45
CA PHE A 56 7.71 -3.33 -2.52
C PHE A 56 8.73 -2.20 -2.72
N LEU A 57 8.72 -1.50 -3.86
CA LEU A 57 9.70 -0.46 -4.19
C LEU A 57 9.11 0.96 -4.16
N ASN A 58 7.80 1.11 -4.03
CA ASN A 58 7.13 2.41 -4.03
C ASN A 58 7.25 3.13 -2.66
N LEU A 59 8.42 3.73 -2.42
CA LEU A 59 8.66 4.63 -1.30
C LEU A 59 8.70 6.07 -1.76
N LYS A 60 7.99 6.94 -1.05
CA LYS A 60 8.10 8.39 -1.24
C LYS A 60 9.21 8.94 -0.37
N GLN A 61 10.24 9.51 -0.97
CA GLN A 61 11.25 10.26 -0.23
C GLN A 61 10.66 11.58 0.28
N LEU A 62 10.85 11.87 1.57
CA LEU A 62 10.46 13.13 2.21
C LEU A 62 11.67 14.02 2.49
N ASP A 63 12.81 13.40 2.79
CA ASP A 63 14.09 14.02 3.09
C ASP A 63 15.23 13.09 2.61
N PRO A 64 16.47 13.56 2.38
CA PRO A 64 17.65 12.72 2.17
C PRO A 64 17.73 11.40 2.95
N ASN A 65 17.26 11.37 4.21
CA ASN A 65 17.29 10.18 5.05
C ASN A 65 15.92 9.77 5.62
N LEU A 66 14.82 10.28 5.08
CA LEU A 66 13.46 9.97 5.53
C LEU A 66 12.57 9.58 4.36
N TYR A 67 11.93 8.41 4.48
CA TYR A 67 11.07 7.83 3.46
C TYR A 67 9.71 7.46 4.06
N ARG A 68 8.67 7.47 3.23
CA ARG A 68 7.30 7.12 3.63
C ARG A 68 6.70 6.07 2.70
N ALA A 69 6.11 5.03 3.30
CA ALA A 69 5.27 4.06 2.61
C ALA A 69 3.79 4.34 2.91
N HIS A 70 2.97 4.46 1.86
CA HIS A 70 1.51 4.62 1.98
C HIS A 70 0.75 3.33 1.66
N GLU A 71 1.28 2.50 0.76
CA GLU A 71 0.60 1.31 0.27
C GLU A 71 1.14 0.08 1.01
N LEU A 72 0.39 -0.38 2.00
CA LEU A 72 0.79 -1.47 2.86
C LEU A 72 -0.05 -2.73 2.59
N MET A 73 0.64 -3.86 2.50
CA MET A 73 0.05 -5.17 2.30
C MET A 73 -0.27 -5.78 3.66
N ARG A 74 -1.49 -6.29 3.81
CA ARG A 74 -1.82 -7.14 4.96
C ARG A 74 -1.05 -8.45 4.82
N GLY A 75 -0.60 -8.97 5.96
CA GLY A 75 -0.04 -10.32 6.04
C GLY A 75 -1.13 -11.38 5.83
N ARG A 76 -1.43 -12.15 6.88
CA ARG A 76 -2.49 -13.18 6.83
C ARG A 76 -3.87 -12.52 6.97
N LYS A 77 -4.91 -13.06 6.32
CA LYS A 77 -6.30 -12.53 6.43
C LYS A 77 -6.80 -12.37 7.86
N SER A 78 -6.33 -13.18 8.80
CA SER A 78 -6.70 -13.15 10.22
C SER A 78 -5.87 -12.17 11.06
N MET A 79 -4.90 -11.48 10.46
CA MET A 79 -3.94 -10.64 11.17
C MET A 79 -3.96 -9.25 10.54
N GLU A 80 -4.32 -8.24 11.32
CA GLU A 80 -4.35 -6.85 10.86
C GLU A 80 -2.97 -6.22 10.68
N ALA A 81 -1.92 -7.03 10.87
CA ALA A 81 -0.53 -6.62 10.75
C ALA A 81 -0.09 -6.42 9.31
N VAL A 82 0.78 -5.44 9.11
CA VAL A 82 1.55 -5.26 7.86
C VAL A 82 2.40 -6.50 7.59
N TYR A 83 2.48 -6.91 6.33
CA TYR A 83 3.34 -8.00 5.92
C TYR A 83 4.81 -7.69 6.21
N GLY A 84 5.45 -8.48 7.09
CA GLY A 84 6.81 -8.22 7.55
C GLY A 84 7.85 -8.19 6.42
N GLY A 85 7.69 -9.02 5.39
CA GLY A 85 8.54 -8.99 4.20
C GLY A 85 8.49 -7.65 3.47
N GLN A 86 7.34 -6.97 3.49
CA GLN A 86 7.22 -5.63 2.91
C GLN A 86 8.00 -4.59 3.73
N VAL A 87 7.95 -4.68 5.06
CA VAL A 87 8.69 -3.78 5.94
C VAL A 87 10.20 -3.94 5.73
N ILE A 88 10.68 -5.17 5.57
CA ILE A 88 12.09 -5.45 5.26
C ILE A 88 12.46 -4.90 3.88
N ALA A 89 11.66 -5.16 2.85
CA ALA A 89 11.92 -4.69 1.49
C ALA A 89 11.98 -3.15 1.41
N HIS A 90 11.04 -2.46 2.06
CA HIS A 90 11.06 -1.00 2.17
C HIS A 90 12.32 -0.52 2.89
N SER A 91 12.69 -1.14 4.01
CA SER A 91 13.88 -0.73 4.77
C SER A 91 15.16 -0.88 3.94
N LEU A 92 15.26 -1.99 3.21
CA LEU A 92 16.38 -2.26 2.31
C LEU A 92 16.43 -1.27 1.15
N ASN A 93 15.28 -1.00 0.50
CA ASN A 93 15.16 -0.03 -0.59
C ASN A 93 15.58 1.37 -0.12
N ALA A 94 15.03 1.83 1.01
CA ALA A 94 15.32 3.14 1.57
C ALA A 94 16.79 3.29 1.96
N ALA A 95 17.39 2.28 2.59
CA ALA A 95 18.82 2.29 2.93
C ALA A 95 19.70 2.28 1.66
N SER A 96 19.32 1.49 0.65
CA SER A 96 20.05 1.39 -0.63
C SER A 96 20.07 2.73 -1.37
N ALA A 97 18.99 3.51 -1.29
CA ALA A 97 18.93 4.86 -1.86
C ALA A 97 19.90 5.87 -1.21
N THR A 98 20.48 5.54 -0.04
CA THR A 98 21.43 6.42 0.68
C THR A 98 22.89 5.99 0.57
N VAL A 99 23.20 4.98 -0.24
CA VAL A 99 24.56 4.51 -0.54
C VAL A 99 24.87 4.74 -2.02
N ALA A 100 26.16 4.83 -2.35
CA ALA A 100 26.58 4.90 -3.74
C ALA A 100 26.33 3.56 -4.45
N THR A 101 26.11 3.59 -5.77
CA THR A 101 25.63 2.44 -6.56
C THR A 101 26.59 1.24 -6.58
N GLU A 102 27.87 1.43 -6.26
CA GLU A 102 28.84 0.34 -6.16
C GLU A 102 28.72 -0.51 -4.89
N PHE A 103 27.96 -0.05 -3.89
CA PHE A 103 27.74 -0.75 -2.63
C PHE A 103 26.49 -1.61 -2.72
N ILE A 104 26.66 -2.92 -2.57
CA ILE A 104 25.57 -3.90 -2.65
C ILE A 104 25.27 -4.42 -1.24
N PRO A 105 24.00 -4.58 -0.84
CA PRO A 105 23.66 -5.20 0.43
C PRO A 105 24.31 -6.58 0.56
N HIS A 106 25.08 -6.79 1.62
CA HIS A 106 25.69 -8.08 1.93
C HIS A 106 24.98 -8.75 3.11
N SER A 107 24.59 -7.98 4.13
CA SER A 107 23.89 -8.52 5.29
C SER A 107 22.85 -7.56 5.83
N LEU A 108 21.81 -8.13 6.44
CA LEU A 108 20.72 -7.40 7.06
C LEU A 108 20.31 -8.14 8.33
N HIS A 109 20.29 -7.42 9.45
CA HIS A 109 19.72 -7.88 10.71
C HIS A 109 18.56 -6.97 11.08
N CYS A 110 17.47 -7.53 11.59
CA CYS A 110 16.30 -6.72 11.93
C CYS A 110 15.51 -7.31 13.10
N TYR A 111 14.73 -6.43 13.74
CA TYR A 111 13.82 -6.76 14.82
C TYR A 111 12.44 -6.17 14.54
N PHE A 112 11.41 -6.99 14.71
CA PHE A 112 10.02 -6.56 14.75
C PHE A 112 9.66 -6.29 16.21
N ILE A 113 9.43 -5.01 16.54
CA ILE A 113 9.22 -4.54 17.92
C ILE A 113 7.73 -4.48 18.23
N LYS A 114 6.93 -3.95 17.30
CA LYS A 114 5.47 -3.79 17.45
C LYS A 114 4.77 -4.11 16.12
N SER A 115 3.57 -4.65 16.22
CA SER A 115 2.72 -4.91 15.05
C SER A 115 2.35 -3.59 14.36
N GLY A 116 2.75 -3.44 13.10
CA GLY A 116 2.34 -2.29 12.27
C GLY A 116 0.93 -2.49 11.71
N THR A 117 0.17 -1.40 11.51
CA THR A 117 -1.17 -1.45 10.89
C THR A 117 -1.12 -1.02 9.43
N VAL A 118 -1.99 -1.57 8.58
CA VAL A 118 -2.11 -1.15 7.18
C VAL A 118 -2.90 0.16 7.01
N MET A 119 -3.48 0.69 8.08
CA MET A 119 -4.36 1.88 8.06
C MET A 119 -3.62 3.22 8.18
N ALA A 120 -2.33 3.19 8.54
CA ALA A 120 -1.51 4.39 8.64
C ALA A 120 -0.17 4.17 7.91
N PRO A 121 0.44 5.22 7.35
CA PRO A 121 1.73 5.09 6.66
C PRO A 121 2.86 4.72 7.63
N ILE A 122 3.91 4.11 7.10
CA ILE A 122 5.15 3.85 7.85
C ILE A 122 6.22 4.85 7.40
N LEU A 123 6.89 5.47 8.36
CA LEU A 123 8.05 6.32 8.14
C LEU A 123 9.33 5.52 8.38
N TYR A 124 10.25 5.55 7.43
CA TYR A 124 11.57 4.91 7.51
C TYR A 124 12.63 5.99 7.61
N GLN A 125 13.24 6.12 8.79
CA GLN A 125 14.38 7.00 9.04
C GLN A 125 15.67 6.21 8.90
N ILE A 126 16.63 6.76 8.17
CA ILE A 126 17.91 6.12 7.86
C ILE A 126 19.03 6.86 8.58
N ASP A 127 19.78 6.15 9.42
CA ASP A 127 20.99 6.68 10.05
C ASP A 127 22.23 6.12 9.34
N ARG A 128 23.11 7.04 8.91
CA ARG A 128 24.36 6.70 8.21
C ARG A 128 25.46 6.39 9.22
N VAL A 129 25.44 5.18 9.77
CA VAL A 129 26.36 4.74 10.83
C VAL A 129 27.83 4.79 10.40
N ARG A 130 28.13 4.32 9.18
CA ARG A 130 29.51 4.26 8.67
C ARG A 130 29.54 4.37 7.15
N ASN A 131 30.50 5.13 6.63
CA ASN A 131 30.88 5.18 5.22
C ASN A 131 32.37 4.91 5.09
N GLY A 132 32.74 3.65 4.91
CA GLY A 132 34.12 3.24 4.68
C GLY A 132 34.42 3.06 3.19
N ARG A 133 35.69 2.73 2.88
CA ARG A 133 36.13 2.49 1.51
C ARG A 133 35.48 1.26 0.86
N SER A 134 35.39 0.15 1.60
CA SER A 134 34.80 -1.12 1.13
C SER A 134 33.45 -1.42 1.74
N PHE A 135 33.15 -0.89 2.93
CA PHE A 135 31.90 -1.17 3.65
C PHE A 135 31.16 0.10 4.05
N CYS A 136 29.84 0.09 3.89
CA CYS A 136 28.93 1.09 4.42
C CYS A 136 27.90 0.42 5.34
N THR A 137 27.49 1.11 6.41
CA THR A 137 26.47 0.61 7.33
C THR A 137 25.36 1.64 7.47
N ARG A 138 24.11 1.16 7.44
CA ARG A 138 22.90 1.94 7.67
C ARG A 138 22.10 1.32 8.80
N CYS A 139 21.59 2.14 9.71
CA CYS A 139 20.50 1.75 10.60
C CYS A 139 19.19 2.31 10.02
N VAL A 140 18.13 1.52 10.07
CA VAL A 140 16.79 1.94 9.65
C VAL A 140 15.86 1.82 10.84
N LYS A 141 15.14 2.89 11.14
CA LYS A 141 14.08 2.92 12.13
C LYS A 141 12.75 3.15 11.43
N ALA A 142 11.87 2.15 11.47
CA ALA A 142 10.52 2.26 10.95
C ALA A 142 9.58 2.67 12.09
N THR A 143 8.87 3.77 11.91
CA THR A 143 7.95 4.34 12.89
C THR A 143 6.55 4.48 12.32
N GLN A 144 5.57 4.28 13.19
CA GLN A 144 4.15 4.42 12.87
C GLN A 144 3.43 5.01 14.08
N ASN A 145 2.65 6.07 13.88
CA ASN A 145 1.95 6.79 14.95
C ASN A 145 2.87 7.23 16.12
N GLY A 146 4.14 7.54 15.81
CA GLY A 146 5.14 7.92 16.82
C GLY A 146 5.91 6.76 17.46
N ASP A 147 5.42 5.52 17.33
CA ASP A 147 6.07 4.35 17.90
C ASP A 147 7.03 3.68 16.91
N THR A 148 8.14 3.14 17.43
CA THR A 148 9.02 2.30 16.62
C THR A 148 8.43 0.91 16.49
N ILE A 149 8.15 0.50 15.26
CA ILE A 149 7.57 -0.83 14.96
C ILE A 149 8.63 -1.82 14.50
N PHE A 150 9.71 -1.33 13.90
CA PHE A 150 10.76 -2.16 13.32
C PHE A 150 12.10 -1.42 13.28
N THR A 151 13.18 -2.15 13.49
CA THR A 151 14.55 -1.66 13.31
C THR A 151 15.35 -2.62 12.45
N ALA A 152 16.26 -2.09 11.64
CA ALA A 152 17.22 -2.89 10.89
C ALA A 152 18.61 -2.26 10.89
N GLN A 153 19.62 -3.11 10.82
CA GLN A 153 20.99 -2.75 10.50
C GLN A 153 21.38 -3.46 9.20
N ILE A 154 21.85 -2.67 8.24
CA ILE A 154 22.13 -3.13 6.88
C ILE A 154 23.57 -2.79 6.56
N SER A 155 24.35 -3.82 6.23
CA SER A 155 25.73 -3.67 5.79
C SER A 155 25.80 -3.83 4.28
N PHE A 156 26.52 -2.93 3.64
CA PHE A 156 26.77 -2.92 2.22
C PHE A 156 28.26 -3.10 1.98
N HIS A 157 28.60 -3.90 0.97
CA HIS A 157 29.98 -4.17 0.57
C HIS A 157 30.16 -3.79 -0.89
N LYS A 158 31.27 -3.13 -1.19
CA LYS A 158 31.70 -2.89 -2.57
C LYS A 158 32.22 -4.21 -3.14
N ARG A 159 31.77 -4.58 -4.33
CA ARG A 159 32.24 -5.81 -4.99
C ARG A 159 33.77 -5.76 -5.15
N GLU A 160 34.46 -6.71 -4.55
CA GLU A 160 35.89 -6.91 -4.68
C GLU A 160 36.17 -8.05 -5.67
N ARG A 161 37.35 -8.05 -6.28
CA ARG A 161 37.80 -9.14 -7.14
C ARG A 161 38.31 -10.28 -6.26
N ASP A 162 38.02 -11.51 -6.65
CA ASP A 162 38.57 -12.67 -5.96
C ASP A 162 40.10 -12.61 -5.97
N SER A 163 40.69 -12.79 -4.79
CA SER A 163 42.14 -12.68 -4.59
C SER A 163 42.89 -13.96 -4.95
N ILE A 164 42.18 -15.02 -5.38
CA ILE A 164 42.77 -16.30 -5.73
C ILE A 164 42.84 -16.40 -7.27
N ARG A 165 44.06 -16.48 -7.78
CA ARG A 165 44.40 -16.82 -9.17
C ARG A 165 45.16 -18.13 -9.19
#